data_AF-A0A2K3LGY5-F1
#
_entry.id   AF-A0A2K3LGY5-F1
#
_cell.length_a   1.000
_cell.length_b   1.000
_cell.length_c   1.000
_cell.angle_alpha   90.00
_cell.angle_beta   90.00
_cell.angle_gamma   90.00
#
_symmetry.space_group_name_H-M   'P 1'
#
loop_
_entity.id
_entity.type
_entity.pdbx_description
1 polymer ?
#
loop_
_entity_poly.entity_id
_entity_poly.type
_entity_poly.pdbx_seq_one_letter_code
_entity_poly.pdbx_strand_id
1 'polypeptide(L)'
;MGCMAAVKSIQWFKDPFSNPNITSEGILLRELWDDKMVHKISSHSAVERVVVLGTLFALELKAEGDNAGYASLYARPLLQKLREDGVYMRPLVIENSVGYLMKKCNMSTVGRWLVA
;
A
#
# COMPACT_ATOMS: atom_id res chain seq x y z
N MET A 1 -23.74 20.17 1.53
CA MET A 1 -23.50 18.74 1.87
C MET A 1 -22.04 18.43 2.18
N GLY A 2 -21.06 18.87 1.37
CA GLY A 2 -19.64 18.55 1.59
C GLY A 2 -19.08 18.97 2.96
N CYS A 3 -19.39 20.17 3.45
CA CYS A 3 -18.86 20.65 4.74
C CYS A 3 -19.30 19.76 5.92
N MET A 4 -20.55 19.31 5.92
CA MET A 4 -21.07 18.41 6.97
C MET A 4 -20.34 17.06 6.95
N ALA A 5 -20.12 16.49 5.76
CA ALA A 5 -19.37 15.25 5.60
C ALA A 5 -17.90 15.42 6.06
N ALA A 6 -17.26 16.54 5.73
CA ALA A 6 -15.90 16.84 6.15
C ALA A 6 -15.78 16.97 7.68
N VAL A 7 -16.66 17.75 8.31
CA VAL A 7 -16.69 17.92 9.78
C VAL A 7 -16.91 16.58 10.47
N LYS A 8 -17.87 15.77 10.01
CA LYS A 8 -18.10 14.44 10.56
C LYS A 8 -16.90 13.50 10.38
N SER A 9 -16.23 13.55 9.23
CA SER A 9 -15.05 12.74 8.98
C SER A 9 -13.89 13.10 9.89
N ILE A 10 -13.63 14.41 10.10
CA ILE A 10 -12.57 14.87 11.01
C ILE A 10 -12.83 14.40 12.44
N GLN A 11 -14.07 14.52 12.91
CA GLN A 11 -14.46 14.06 14.25
C GLN A 11 -14.24 12.56 14.39
N TRP A 12 -14.70 11.77 13.42
CA TRP A 12 -14.55 10.31 13.44
C TRP A 12 -13.08 9.88 13.39
N PHE A 13 -12.28 10.46 12.48
CA PHE A 13 -10.88 10.08 12.31
C PHE A 13 -10.00 10.43 13.50
N LYS A 14 -10.43 11.32 14.40
CA LYS A 14 -9.69 11.75 15.59
C LYS A 14 -10.23 11.16 16.90
N ASP A 15 -11.36 10.48 16.88
CA ASP A 15 -11.98 9.90 18.07
C ASP A 15 -11.46 8.47 18.32
N PRO A 16 -10.75 8.21 19.45
CA PRO A 16 -10.25 6.87 19.78
C PRO A 16 -11.35 5.82 19.94
N PHE A 17 -12.58 6.20 20.31
CA PHE A 17 -13.70 5.28 20.42
C PHE A 17 -14.21 4.84 19.04
N SER A 18 -14.14 5.73 18.06
CA SER A 18 -14.64 5.50 16.70
C SER A 18 -13.57 4.99 15.73
N ASN A 19 -12.29 5.24 16.01
CA ASN A 19 -11.15 4.79 15.21
C ASN A 19 -10.12 4.04 16.10
N PRO A 20 -10.14 2.71 16.12
CA PRO A 20 -9.25 1.90 16.97
C PRO A 20 -7.79 1.91 16.51
N ASN A 21 -7.48 2.61 15.41
CA ASN A 21 -6.11 2.75 14.93
C ASN A 21 -5.38 3.97 15.49
N ILE A 22 -6.06 4.81 16.26
CA ILE A 22 -5.42 5.91 16.97
C ILE A 22 -4.78 5.39 18.25
N THR A 23 -3.59 5.89 18.59
CA THR A 23 -2.94 5.60 19.87
C THR A 23 -3.73 6.21 21.02
N SER A 24 -3.53 5.72 22.24
CA SER A 24 -4.21 6.21 23.45
C SER A 24 -4.08 7.73 23.65
N GLU A 25 -3.02 8.35 23.14
CA GLU A 25 -2.76 9.78 23.24
C GLU A 25 -3.54 10.61 22.21
N GLY A 26 -4.22 9.99 21.24
CA GLY A 26 -5.07 10.71 20.27
C GLY A 26 -4.32 11.40 19.13
N ILE A 27 -2.99 11.31 19.09
CA ILE A 27 -2.14 12.13 18.21
C ILE A 27 -1.61 11.34 17.01
N LEU A 28 -1.38 10.03 17.16
CA LEU A 28 -0.73 9.20 16.17
C LEU A 28 -1.61 8.02 15.76
N LEU A 29 -1.36 7.50 14.56
CA LEU A 29 -1.85 6.19 14.17
C LEU A 29 -0.87 5.13 14.69
N ARG A 30 -1.39 4.03 15.22
CA ARG A 30 -0.58 2.83 15.47
C ARG A 30 -0.03 2.29 14.14
N GLU A 31 1.00 1.45 14.23
CA GLU A 31 1.48 0.71 13.07
C GLU A 31 0.35 -0.12 12.45
N LEU A 32 0.07 0.16 11.18
CA LEU A 32 -1.04 -0.46 10.45
C LEU A 32 -0.61 -1.64 9.60
N TRP A 33 0.69 -1.77 9.38
CA TRP A 33 1.29 -2.77 8.52
C TRP A 33 2.07 -3.77 9.38
N ASP A 34 1.97 -5.05 9.04
CA ASP A 34 2.79 -6.11 9.63
C ASP A 34 4.25 -5.96 9.18
N ASP A 35 5.11 -5.56 10.11
CA ASP A 35 6.55 -5.35 9.91
C ASP A 35 7.26 -6.55 9.28
N LYS A 36 6.88 -7.78 9.65
CA LYS A 36 7.50 -9.00 9.11
C LYS A 36 7.22 -9.14 7.62
N MET A 37 5.99 -8.83 7.23
CA MET A 37 5.55 -8.88 5.84
C MET A 37 6.17 -7.75 5.04
N VAL A 38 6.20 -6.53 5.59
CA VAL A 38 6.90 -5.39 4.95
C VAL A 38 8.36 -5.74 4.70
N HIS A 39 9.05 -6.29 5.70
CA HIS A 39 10.46 -6.64 5.58
C HIS A 39 10.70 -7.77 4.57
N LYS A 40 9.81 -8.78 4.53
CA LYS A 40 9.87 -9.84 3.53
C LYS A 40 9.70 -9.30 2.11
N ILE A 41 8.77 -8.37 1.92
CA ILE A 41 8.50 -7.73 0.64
C ILE A 41 9.68 -6.85 0.22
N SER A 42 10.22 -6.05 1.13
CA SER A 42 11.36 -5.16 0.84
C SER A 42 12.64 -5.90 0.50
N SER A 43 12.80 -7.13 0.98
CA SER A 43 13.98 -7.96 0.75
C SER A 43 13.88 -8.80 -0.53
N HIS A 44 12.77 -8.73 -1.26
CA HIS A 44 12.56 -9.54 -2.46
C HIS A 44 13.38 -9.00 -3.64
N SER A 45 13.99 -9.88 -4.43
CA SER A 45 14.92 -9.53 -5.51
C SER A 45 14.33 -8.59 -6.57
N ALA A 46 13.04 -8.78 -6.89
CA ALA A 46 12.28 -7.97 -7.84
C ALA A 46 11.84 -6.59 -7.31
N VAL A 47 12.14 -6.27 -6.05
CA VAL A 47 11.72 -5.03 -5.39
C VAL A 47 12.92 -4.08 -5.29
N GLU A 48 12.73 -2.85 -5.75
CA GLU A 48 13.73 -1.79 -5.66
C GLU A 48 13.59 -1.03 -4.34
N ARG A 49 12.35 -0.66 -3.99
CA ARG A 49 12.07 0.09 -2.77
C ARG A 49 10.68 -0.21 -2.23
N VAL A 50 10.54 -0.13 -0.92
CA VAL A 50 9.25 -0.11 -0.22
C VAL A 50 9.18 1.15 0.64
N VAL A 51 8.04 1.85 0.60
CA VAL A 51 7.74 2.97 1.49
C VAL A 51 6.45 2.67 2.23
N VAL A 52 6.51 2.66 3.56
CA VAL A 52 5.37 2.41 4.43
C VAL A 52 5.23 3.56 5.41
N LEU A 53 4.05 4.19 5.44
CA LEU A 53 3.78 5.32 6.34
C LEU A 53 2.29 5.44 6.65
N GLY A 54 1.89 5.20 7.90
CA GLY A 54 0.48 5.29 8.29
C GLY A 54 -0.39 4.37 7.43
N THR A 55 -1.32 4.93 6.64
CA THR A 55 -2.21 4.16 5.75
C THR A 55 -1.65 3.90 4.35
N LEU A 56 -0.41 4.36 4.08
CA LEU A 56 0.28 4.22 2.81
C LEU A 56 1.20 2.99 2.85
N PHE A 57 1.04 2.11 1.87
CA PHE A 57 2.06 1.17 1.45
C PHE A 57 2.35 1.39 -0.03
N ALA A 58 3.62 1.63 -0.34
CA ALA A 58 4.11 1.77 -1.69
C ALA A 58 5.28 0.85 -2.00
N LEU A 59 5.22 0.28 -3.19
CA LEU A 59 6.18 -0.69 -3.69
C LEU A 59 6.71 -0.23 -5.04
N GLU A 60 8.02 -0.19 -5.18
CA GLU A 60 8.70 0.01 -6.44
C GLU A 60 9.34 -1.29 -6.90
N LEU A 61 8.99 -1.74 -8.10
CA LEU A 61 9.59 -2.93 -8.72
C LEU A 61 10.83 -2.55 -9.52
N LYS A 62 11.83 -3.42 -9.50
CA LYS A 62 12.97 -3.31 -10.42
C LYS A 62 12.51 -3.52 -11.85
N ALA A 63 12.95 -2.64 -12.73
CA ALA A 63 12.78 -2.80 -14.16
C ALA A 63 14.08 -2.43 -14.87
N GLU A 64 14.56 -3.31 -15.74
CA GLU A 64 15.76 -3.09 -16.56
C GLU A 64 15.37 -2.86 -18.02
N GLY A 65 15.97 -1.84 -18.65
CA GLY A 65 15.82 -1.54 -20.08
C GLY A 65 14.42 -1.10 -20.50
N ASP A 66 14.01 -1.47 -21.71
CA ASP A 66 12.72 -1.12 -22.33
C ASP A 66 11.49 -1.69 -21.60
N ASN A 67 11.70 -2.51 -20.55
CA ASN A 67 10.66 -3.07 -19.71
C ASN A 67 10.33 -2.17 -18.49
N ALA A 68 10.76 -0.92 -18.48
CA ALA A 68 10.45 0.06 -17.45
C ALA A 68 9.02 0.64 -17.54
N GLY A 69 8.48 1.16 -16.43
CA GLY A 69 7.20 1.87 -16.38
C GLY A 69 5.93 0.99 -16.38
N TYR A 70 4.76 1.59 -16.62
CA TYR A 70 3.43 0.93 -16.53
C TYR A 70 3.23 -0.27 -17.47
N ALA A 71 4.00 -0.33 -18.54
CA ALA A 71 3.98 -1.45 -19.47
C ALA A 71 4.91 -2.58 -19.04
N SER A 72 5.60 -2.47 -17.89
CA SER A 72 6.53 -3.51 -17.46
C SER A 72 5.84 -4.86 -17.37
N LEU A 73 6.51 -5.86 -17.92
CA LEU A 73 6.08 -7.26 -17.86
C LEU A 73 5.97 -7.77 -16.42
N TYR A 74 6.61 -7.09 -15.46
CA TYR A 74 6.53 -7.40 -14.03
C TYR A 74 5.30 -6.77 -13.36
N ALA A 75 4.90 -5.57 -13.77
CA ALA A 75 3.81 -4.83 -13.14
C ALA A 75 2.43 -5.39 -13.46
N ARG A 76 2.22 -5.84 -14.70
CA ARG A 76 0.90 -6.31 -15.17
C ARG A 76 0.44 -7.62 -14.51
N PRO A 77 1.26 -8.69 -14.43
CA PRO A 77 0.86 -9.94 -13.78
C PRO A 77 0.62 -9.74 -12.28
N LEU A 78 1.42 -8.90 -11.63
CA LEU A 78 1.23 -8.56 -10.21
C LEU A 78 -0.13 -7.88 -10.00
N LEU A 79 -0.45 -6.86 -10.81
CA LEU A 79 -1.74 -6.16 -10.75
C LEU A 79 -2.94 -7.07 -11.02
N GLN A 80 -2.80 -8.00 -11.97
CA GLN A 80 -3.86 -8.93 -12.31
C GLN A 80 -4.14 -9.87 -11.14
N LYS A 81 -3.10 -10.50 -10.57
CA LYS A 81 -3.20 -11.37 -9.40
C LYS A 81 -3.80 -10.66 -8.18
N LEU A 82 -3.36 -9.43 -7.92
CA LEU A 82 -3.93 -8.63 -6.83
C LEU A 82 -5.41 -8.32 -7.06
N ARG A 83 -5.81 -8.06 -8.30
CA ARG A 83 -7.21 -7.82 -8.64
C ARG A 83 -8.06 -9.08 -8.48
N GLU A 84 -7.54 -10.25 -8.86
CA GLU A 84 -8.19 -11.55 -8.64
C GLU A 84 -8.45 -11.79 -7.14
N ASP A 85 -7.53 -11.32 -6.30
CA ASP A 85 -7.65 -11.33 -4.84
C ASP A 85 -8.52 -10.20 -4.25
N GLY A 86 -9.17 -9.38 -5.08
CA GLY A 86 -10.01 -8.26 -4.65
C GLY A 86 -9.23 -7.04 -4.14
N VAL A 87 -7.91 -7.00 -4.38
CA VAL A 87 -7.03 -5.88 -4.00
C VAL A 87 -6.80 -4.97 -5.20
N TYR A 88 -7.44 -3.81 -5.18
CA TYR A 88 -7.31 -2.82 -6.23
C TYR A 88 -6.17 -1.86 -5.93
N MET A 89 -5.07 -2.00 -6.66
CA MET A 89 -3.98 -1.05 -6.65
C MET A 89 -4.00 -0.16 -7.88
N ARG A 90 -3.73 1.12 -7.67
CA ARG A 90 -3.45 2.04 -8.78
C ARG A 90 -1.94 2.04 -8.99
N PRO A 91 -1.46 1.71 -10.20
CA PRO A 91 -0.06 1.89 -10.49
C PRO A 91 0.21 3.40 -10.56
N LEU A 92 1.35 3.86 -10.06
CA LEU A 92 1.87 5.23 -10.14
C LEU A 92 3.12 5.23 -11.02
N VAL A 93 3.22 6.18 -11.95
CA VAL A 93 4.49 6.46 -12.64
C VAL A 93 5.34 7.27 -11.69
N ILE A 94 6.54 6.79 -11.41
CA ILE A 94 7.64 7.62 -10.91
C ILE A 94 8.74 7.42 -11.94
N GLU A 95 8.88 8.37 -12.88
CA GLU A 95 9.76 8.24 -14.06
C GLU A 95 9.68 6.87 -14.75
N ASN A 96 10.70 6.01 -14.58
CA ASN A 96 10.87 4.68 -15.18
C ASN A 96 10.41 3.52 -14.28
N SER A 97 9.83 3.82 -13.12
CA SER A 97 9.46 2.84 -12.12
C SER A 97 7.96 2.86 -11.84
N VAL A 98 7.42 1.69 -11.48
CA VAL A 98 6.02 1.55 -11.07
C VAL A 98 5.95 1.54 -9.56
N GLY A 99 5.44 2.62 -8.99
CA GLY A 99 5.06 2.71 -7.58
C GLY A 99 3.64 2.19 -7.41
N TYR A 100 3.37 1.32 -6.44
CA TYR A 100 1.99 0.95 -6.11
C TYR A 100 1.48 1.75 -4.92
N LEU A 101 0.18 2.07 -4.89
CA LEU A 101 -0.47 2.69 -3.74
C LEU A 101 -1.58 1.78 -3.25
N MET A 102 -1.42 1.23 -2.05
CA MET A 102 -2.47 0.48 -1.38
C MET A 102 -3.07 1.29 -0.24
N LYS A 103 -4.40 1.45 -0.25
CA LYS A 103 -5.15 1.85 0.95
C LYS A 103 -5.54 0.56 1.68
N LYS A 104 -5.17 0.46 2.96
CA LYS A 104 -5.34 -0.69 3.87
C LYS A 104 -6.27 -1.80 3.35
N CYS A 105 -5.66 -2.85 2.78
CA CYS A 105 -6.27 -4.15 2.48
C CYS A 105 -5.55 -5.23 3.31
N ASN A 106 -6.16 -6.42 3.44
CA ASN A 106 -5.63 -7.53 4.21
C ASN A 106 -4.24 -7.97 3.69
N MET A 107 -3.16 -7.75 4.47
CA MET A 107 -1.77 -8.02 4.05
C MET A 107 -1.45 -9.50 3.84
N SER A 108 -2.22 -10.41 4.43
CA SER A 108 -2.08 -11.86 4.19
C SER A 108 -2.24 -12.23 2.71
N THR A 109 -2.98 -11.41 1.97
CA THR A 109 -3.13 -11.49 0.53
C THR A 109 -1.85 -11.04 -0.18
N VAL A 110 -1.30 -9.89 0.18
CA VAL A 110 -0.12 -9.28 -0.47
C VAL A 110 1.14 -10.13 -0.32
N GLY A 111 1.45 -10.63 0.88
CA GLY A 111 2.69 -11.38 1.09
C GLY A 111 2.65 -12.84 0.64
N ARG A 112 1.52 -13.36 0.13
CA ARG A 112 1.52 -14.64 -0.61
C ARG A 112 2.21 -14.52 -1.96
N TRP A 113 2.31 -13.32 -2.52
CA TRP A 113 2.73 -13.10 -3.90
C TRP A 113 4.25 -12.93 -4.12
N LEU A 114 5.04 -12.89 -3.04
CA LEU A 114 6.51 -12.77 -3.08
C LEU A 114 7.22 -14.00 -2.52
N VAL A 115 6.50 -15.13 -2.43
CA VAL A 115 7.01 -16.43 -1.93
C VAL A 115 6.81 -17.56 -2.96
N ALA A 116 6.23 -17.25 -4.12
CA ALA A 116 6.00 -18.17 -5.21
C ALA A 116 6.86 -17.78 -6.42
#